data_AF-A0A8J2Z4R2-F1
#
_entry.id   AF-A0A8J2Z4R2-F1
#
_cell.length_a   1.000
_cell.length_b   1.000
_cell.length_c   1.000
_cell.angle_alpha   90.00
_cell.angle_beta   90.00
_cell.angle_gamma   90.00
#
_symmetry.space_group_name_H-M   'P 1'
#
loop_
_entity.id
_entity.type
_entity.pdbx_description
1 polymer ?
#
loop_
_entity_poly.entity_id
_entity_poly.type
_entity_poly.pdbx_seq_one_letter_code
_entity_poly.pdbx_strand_id
1 'polypeptide(L)'
;MKFIKKLIAIITGQSNPMQLFLAALFGFVLGFMPGFQYAPLIYLVAVLLLLLFNVNLVVAAIIFAVAEILSFILEGLSYHLGTWLLDGFLQPLFKWMINAPVLAYAGFDYYLVSGSFILAIILGVIVGFVLARSAKNIKVKMAALQTEKEAYNRIINKRSIKVISWAIFGKSAHKIHWIQLRDKKLKHPFRWWGVIVTVMIVILLFVMNSFLQSQVVKNILVTQLTKVNGATVDIGQLDIDALDGKIVIKDLAFANPDDLYQNSFFAKELEAEVNVSALLAKRLELSDVVVDSVLTNSKRQSKASLYANTNTESDTITPVDDKSKTAGSAGDVSEKDKTQQFDVRHYIKNANEYYDYLAKLVRVIKWLAPESAAQEDKAISKENNDVIPVYQYAQRQALHLIEQSPTLVIAKLMVNNIHYNDGLQLNVTASNLSTQPWLTIAPTKINIVSVDKTMNVDFVSANNSRIAPSFGLMLKDMPADKLLNDINFGNSFNLTAKTYDISMHGSWGWQSGDIELNAPANITFYDAKINAGGVNQSLAKLPLKFNVKGSLNNPVIEMDNTQLQNILIESGTNAVKDQLKGELKSRLPIGW
;
A
#
# COMPACT_ATOMS: atom_id res chain seq x y z
N MET A 1 -12.27 -3.64 -53.04
CA MET A 1 -13.60 -3.06 -52.74
C MET A 1 -14.71 -4.05 -52.32
N LYS A 2 -14.83 -5.28 -52.86
CA LYS A 2 -15.90 -6.24 -52.47
C LYS A 2 -15.76 -6.75 -51.03
N PHE A 3 -14.54 -6.92 -50.52
CA PHE A 3 -14.25 -7.38 -49.16
C PHE A 3 -14.65 -6.34 -48.11
N ILE A 4 -14.26 -5.08 -48.29
CA ILE A 4 -14.66 -3.93 -47.44
C ILE A 4 -16.20 -3.78 -47.39
N LYS A 5 -16.90 -3.91 -48.52
CA LYS A 5 -18.36 -3.87 -48.56
C LYS A 5 -19.02 -5.05 -47.81
N LYS A 6 -18.42 -6.25 -47.86
CA LYS A 6 -18.87 -7.41 -47.05
C LYS A 6 -18.58 -7.19 -45.57
N LEU A 7 -17.42 -6.65 -45.21
CA LEU A 7 -17.03 -6.31 -43.85
C LEU A 7 -17.97 -5.26 -43.24
N ILE A 8 -18.24 -4.18 -43.97
CA ILE A 8 -19.21 -3.14 -43.59
C ILE A 8 -20.63 -3.72 -43.45
N ALA A 9 -21.04 -4.65 -44.32
CA ALA A 9 -22.34 -5.32 -44.21
C ALA A 9 -22.43 -6.27 -43.00
N ILE A 10 -21.30 -6.83 -42.55
CA ILE A 10 -21.20 -7.63 -41.32
C ILE A 10 -21.24 -6.73 -40.07
N ILE A 11 -20.56 -5.57 -40.13
CA ILE A 11 -20.50 -4.55 -39.07
C ILE A 11 -21.85 -3.85 -38.86
N THR A 12 -22.60 -3.59 -39.93
CA THR A 12 -23.89 -2.87 -39.87
C THR A 12 -25.08 -3.73 -39.46
N GLY A 13 -25.01 -5.07 -39.57
CA GLY A 13 -26.12 -5.96 -39.20
C GLY A 13 -27.39 -5.74 -40.04
N GLN A 14 -28.32 -6.70 -40.01
CA GLN A 14 -29.65 -6.50 -40.60
C GLN A 14 -30.58 -5.99 -39.50
N SER A 15 -30.69 -4.66 -39.38
CA SER A 15 -31.26 -4.01 -38.20
C SER A 15 -32.68 -4.42 -37.84
N ASN A 16 -32.74 -5.31 -36.87
CA ASN A 16 -33.93 -5.63 -36.09
C ASN A 16 -34.06 -4.59 -34.94
N PRO A 17 -35.27 -4.11 -34.61
CA PRO A 17 -35.50 -3.22 -33.46
C PRO A 17 -34.70 -3.54 -32.20
N MET A 18 -34.58 -4.81 -31.81
CA MET A 18 -33.80 -5.22 -30.63
C MET A 18 -32.30 -4.90 -30.76
N GLN A 19 -31.74 -4.96 -31.96
CA GLN A 19 -30.33 -4.66 -32.20
C GLN A 19 -30.05 -3.16 -32.10
N LEU A 20 -31.02 -2.33 -32.49
CA LEU A 20 -30.95 -0.88 -32.34
C LEU A 20 -31.12 -0.48 -30.87
N PHE A 21 -31.98 -1.19 -30.13
CA PHE A 21 -32.11 -1.02 -28.68
C PHE A 21 -30.80 -1.31 -27.96
N LEU A 22 -30.19 -2.49 -28.21
CA LEU A 22 -28.91 -2.86 -27.61
C LEU A 22 -27.76 -1.95 -28.07
N ALA A 23 -27.78 -1.49 -29.33
CA ALA A 23 -26.80 -0.52 -29.82
C ALA A 23 -26.88 0.80 -29.05
N ALA A 24 -28.09 1.26 -28.74
CA ALA A 24 -28.28 2.44 -27.91
C ALA A 24 -27.80 2.19 -26.48
N LEU A 25 -28.24 1.10 -25.86
CA LEU A 25 -27.88 0.80 -24.48
C LEU A 25 -26.36 0.74 -24.27
N PHE A 26 -25.65 -0.07 -25.08
CA PHE A 26 -24.19 -0.19 -24.93
C PHE A 26 -23.43 1.05 -25.43
N GLY A 27 -23.94 1.75 -26.44
CA GLY A 27 -23.37 3.03 -26.87
C GLY A 27 -23.43 4.09 -25.75
N PHE A 28 -24.57 4.19 -25.06
CA PHE A 28 -24.71 5.07 -23.90
C PHE A 28 -23.82 4.64 -22.73
N VAL A 29 -23.82 3.35 -22.37
CA VAL A 29 -22.94 2.85 -21.29
C VAL A 29 -21.48 3.20 -21.58
N LEU A 30 -20.98 2.97 -22.79
CA LEU A 30 -19.59 3.28 -23.12
C LEU A 30 -19.28 4.79 -23.15
N GLY A 31 -20.21 5.62 -23.64
CA GLY A 31 -19.98 7.06 -23.81
C GLY A 31 -20.22 7.90 -22.54
N PHE A 32 -20.92 7.36 -21.54
CA PHE A 32 -21.13 8.07 -20.28
C PHE A 32 -20.06 7.80 -19.23
N MET A 33 -19.27 6.74 -19.40
CA MET A 33 -18.19 6.45 -18.48
C MET A 33 -17.05 7.47 -18.66
N PRO A 34 -16.44 7.98 -17.58
CA PRO A 34 -15.41 9.04 -17.64
C PRO A 34 -14.04 8.54 -18.12
N GLY A 35 -13.94 7.34 -18.68
CA GLY A 35 -12.71 6.76 -19.21
C GLY A 35 -12.29 5.42 -18.58
N PHE A 36 -11.45 4.68 -19.31
CA PHE A 36 -11.01 3.33 -18.93
C PHE A 36 -10.24 3.28 -17.61
N GLN A 37 -9.54 4.37 -17.24
CA GLN A 37 -8.77 4.44 -16.00
C GLN A 37 -9.67 4.34 -14.75
N TYR A 38 -10.89 4.87 -14.81
CA TYR A 38 -11.80 4.92 -13.66
C TYR A 38 -12.69 3.67 -13.56
N ALA A 39 -13.15 3.14 -14.70
CA ALA A 39 -14.12 2.05 -14.76
C ALA A 39 -13.69 0.91 -15.71
N PRO A 40 -12.48 0.35 -15.58
CA PRO A 40 -11.93 -0.59 -16.57
C PRO A 40 -12.81 -1.83 -16.78
N LEU A 41 -13.42 -2.36 -15.70
CA LEU A 41 -14.29 -3.52 -15.81
C LEU A 41 -15.56 -3.22 -16.61
N ILE A 42 -16.21 -2.06 -16.40
CA ILE A 42 -17.44 -1.69 -17.11
C ILE A 42 -17.16 -1.58 -18.61
N TYR A 43 -16.06 -0.93 -19.00
CA TYR A 43 -15.65 -0.84 -20.41
C TYR A 43 -15.39 -2.23 -21.01
N LEU A 44 -14.62 -3.08 -20.32
CA LEU A 44 -14.32 -4.42 -20.79
C LEU A 44 -15.60 -5.24 -21.00
N VAL A 45 -16.47 -5.28 -19.99
CA VAL A 45 -17.74 -6.00 -20.05
C VAL A 45 -18.63 -5.45 -21.15
N ALA A 46 -18.78 -4.12 -21.27
CA ALA A 46 -19.62 -3.51 -22.28
C ALA A 46 -19.11 -3.83 -23.70
N VAL A 47 -17.80 -3.78 -23.96
CA VAL A 47 -17.21 -4.15 -25.27
C VAL A 47 -17.43 -5.64 -25.56
N LEU A 48 -17.18 -6.53 -24.58
CA LEU A 48 -17.41 -7.97 -24.75
C LEU A 48 -18.87 -8.27 -25.04
N LEU A 49 -19.81 -7.63 -24.35
CA LEU A 49 -21.25 -7.78 -24.62
C LEU A 49 -21.63 -7.25 -26.01
N LEU A 50 -21.04 -6.14 -26.45
CA LEU A 50 -21.26 -5.56 -27.77
C LEU A 50 -20.78 -6.50 -28.89
N LEU A 51 -19.69 -7.23 -28.67
CA LEU A 51 -19.19 -8.27 -29.57
C LEU A 51 -20.04 -9.55 -29.55
N LEU A 52 -20.48 -9.98 -28.35
CA LEU A 52 -21.26 -11.19 -28.13
C LEU A 52 -22.68 -11.07 -28.74
N PHE A 53 -23.32 -9.93 -28.51
CA PHE A 53 -24.66 -9.65 -29.01
C PHE A 53 -24.63 -9.21 -30.47
N ASN A 54 -25.71 -9.51 -31.19
CA ASN A 54 -25.88 -9.14 -32.58
C ASN A 54 -26.30 -7.67 -32.70
N VAL A 55 -25.43 -6.76 -32.29
CA VAL A 55 -25.66 -5.31 -32.25
C VAL A 55 -25.26 -4.66 -33.58
N ASN A 56 -25.92 -3.57 -33.96
CA ASN A 56 -25.46 -2.72 -35.07
C ASN A 56 -24.34 -1.82 -34.55
N LEU A 57 -23.09 -2.15 -34.90
CA LEU A 57 -21.89 -1.48 -34.40
C LEU A 57 -21.81 -0.01 -34.84
N VAL A 58 -22.30 0.31 -36.05
CA VAL A 58 -22.29 1.68 -36.56
C VAL A 58 -23.23 2.56 -35.76
N VAL A 59 -24.44 2.05 -35.48
CA VAL A 59 -25.40 2.77 -34.63
C VAL A 59 -24.86 2.90 -33.21
N ALA A 60 -24.24 1.85 -32.66
CA ALA A 60 -23.64 1.90 -31.34
C ALA A 60 -22.51 2.95 -31.27
N ALA A 61 -21.65 3.05 -32.29
CA ALA A 61 -20.57 4.03 -32.37
C ALA A 61 -21.08 5.47 -32.50
N ILE A 62 -22.14 5.70 -33.29
CA ILE A 62 -22.78 7.02 -33.39
C ILE A 62 -23.40 7.40 -32.04
N ILE A 63 -24.10 6.48 -31.38
CA ILE A 63 -24.71 6.73 -30.08
C ILE A 63 -23.65 6.95 -29.02
N PHE A 64 -22.55 6.20 -29.05
CA PHE A 64 -21.37 6.42 -28.21
C PHE A 64 -20.86 7.85 -28.34
N ALA A 65 -20.62 8.34 -29.57
CA ALA A 65 -20.13 9.71 -29.76
C ALA A 65 -21.12 10.78 -29.28
N VAL A 66 -22.42 10.56 -29.46
CA VAL A 66 -23.47 11.47 -28.94
C VAL A 66 -23.53 11.42 -27.42
N ALA A 67 -23.44 10.22 -26.85
CA ALA A 67 -23.45 9.99 -25.41
C ALA A 67 -22.23 10.60 -24.72
N GLU A 68 -21.05 10.52 -25.35
CA GLU A 68 -19.81 11.17 -24.90
C GLU A 68 -19.97 12.69 -24.81
N ILE A 69 -20.52 13.33 -25.84
CA ILE A 69 -20.78 14.77 -25.79
C ILE A 69 -21.81 15.11 -24.70
N LEU A 70 -22.84 14.27 -24.56
CA LEU A 70 -23.89 14.46 -23.58
C LEU A 70 -23.41 14.22 -22.14
N SER A 71 -22.41 13.36 -21.93
CA SER A 71 -21.86 13.06 -20.61
C SER A 71 -21.14 14.27 -20.03
N PHE A 72 -20.40 15.03 -20.84
CA PHE A 72 -19.83 16.33 -20.43
C PHE A 72 -20.90 17.35 -20.02
N ILE A 73 -22.03 17.39 -20.74
CA ILE A 73 -23.14 18.32 -20.42
C ILE A 73 -23.84 17.90 -19.11
N LEU A 74 -23.97 16.59 -18.89
CA LEU A 74 -24.67 16.03 -17.73
C LEU A 74 -23.74 15.66 -16.58
N GLU A 75 -22.48 16.10 -16.59
CA GLU A 75 -21.48 15.72 -15.58
C GLU A 75 -21.94 16.05 -14.15
N GLY A 76 -22.46 17.27 -13.93
CA GLY A 76 -22.98 17.69 -12.64
C GLY A 76 -24.19 16.85 -12.18
N LEU A 77 -25.08 16.47 -13.12
CA LEU A 77 -26.21 15.60 -12.81
C LEU A 77 -25.74 14.18 -12.48
N SER A 78 -24.79 13.63 -13.24
CA SER A 78 -24.17 12.34 -12.97
C SER A 78 -23.51 12.34 -11.59
N TYR A 79 -22.77 13.40 -11.24
CA TYR A 79 -22.16 13.51 -9.92
C TYR A 79 -23.19 13.51 -8.79
N HIS A 80 -24.22 14.35 -8.86
CA HIS A 80 -25.28 14.41 -7.83
C HIS A 80 -26.11 13.13 -7.75
N LEU A 81 -26.35 12.47 -8.88
CA LEU A 81 -26.99 11.16 -8.88
C LEU A 81 -26.08 10.14 -8.20
N GLY A 82 -24.77 10.20 -8.46
CA GLY A 82 -23.75 9.40 -7.78
C GLY A 82 -23.76 9.59 -6.27
N THR A 83 -23.75 10.83 -5.78
CA THR A 83 -23.81 11.12 -4.32
C THR A 83 -25.09 10.59 -3.72
N TRP A 84 -26.23 10.77 -4.40
CA TRP A 84 -27.50 10.22 -3.93
C TRP A 84 -27.53 8.68 -3.88
N LEU A 85 -26.83 8.00 -4.80
CA LEU A 85 -26.73 6.55 -4.83
C LEU A 85 -25.80 6.01 -3.73
N LEU A 86 -24.63 6.63 -3.59
CA LEU A 86 -23.56 6.17 -2.70
C LEU A 86 -23.83 6.55 -1.23
N ASP A 87 -24.43 7.71 -0.98
CA ASP A 87 -24.73 8.21 0.38
C ASP A 87 -26.21 8.01 0.77
N GLY A 88 -27.03 7.49 -0.14
CA GLY A 88 -28.46 7.28 0.07
C GLY A 88 -28.85 5.83 0.37
N PHE A 89 -30.08 5.45 0.01
CA PHE A 89 -30.64 4.14 0.37
C PHE A 89 -29.95 2.95 -0.32
N LEU A 90 -29.24 3.18 -1.43
CA LEU A 90 -28.49 2.14 -2.16
C LEU A 90 -27.06 1.97 -1.65
N GLN A 91 -26.66 2.72 -0.63
CA GLN A 91 -25.35 2.63 0.01
C GLN A 91 -24.92 1.18 0.30
N PRO A 92 -25.75 0.29 0.89
CA PRO A 92 -25.32 -1.09 1.18
C PRO A 92 -24.99 -1.90 -0.07
N LEU A 93 -25.75 -1.70 -1.16
CA LEU A 93 -25.53 -2.38 -2.44
C LEU A 93 -24.20 -1.93 -3.07
N PHE A 94 -23.95 -0.62 -3.10
CA PHE A 94 -22.71 -0.07 -3.64
C PHE A 94 -21.50 -0.43 -2.77
N LYS A 95 -21.65 -0.40 -1.44
CA LYS A 95 -20.62 -0.89 -0.52
C LYS A 95 -20.24 -2.35 -0.81
N TRP A 96 -21.22 -3.22 -1.06
CA TRP A 96 -20.94 -4.60 -1.46
C TRP A 96 -20.19 -4.67 -2.81
N MET A 97 -20.63 -3.93 -3.82
CA MET A 97 -19.97 -3.94 -5.15
C MET A 97 -18.54 -3.38 -5.11
N ILE A 98 -18.29 -2.32 -4.33
CA ILE A 98 -16.98 -1.66 -4.20
C ILE A 98 -15.95 -2.60 -3.56
N ASN A 99 -16.38 -3.46 -2.64
CA ASN A 99 -15.49 -4.35 -1.89
C ASN A 99 -15.46 -5.79 -2.44
N ALA A 100 -16.35 -6.14 -3.38
CA ALA A 100 -16.40 -7.47 -3.96
C ALA A 100 -15.24 -7.70 -4.95
N PRO A 101 -14.62 -8.91 -4.96
CA PRO A 101 -13.60 -9.26 -5.94
C PRO A 101 -14.11 -9.04 -7.37
N VAL A 102 -13.23 -8.55 -8.24
CA VAL A 102 -13.48 -8.14 -9.64
C VAL A 102 -14.34 -6.88 -9.73
N LEU A 103 -15.49 -6.82 -9.06
CA LEU A 103 -16.42 -5.68 -9.09
C LEU A 103 -15.80 -4.38 -8.56
N ALA A 104 -14.80 -4.46 -7.67
CA ALA A 104 -14.01 -3.30 -7.25
C ALA A 104 -13.41 -2.52 -8.44
N TYR A 105 -13.11 -3.19 -9.56
CA TYR A 105 -12.60 -2.59 -10.81
C TYR A 105 -13.68 -1.96 -11.70
N ALA A 106 -14.95 -2.00 -11.30
CA ALA A 106 -16.02 -1.28 -11.99
C ALA A 106 -15.98 0.24 -11.77
N GLY A 107 -15.25 0.71 -10.75
CA GLY A 107 -15.12 2.14 -10.47
C GLY A 107 -16.30 2.72 -9.70
N PHE A 108 -17.14 1.89 -9.07
CA PHE A 108 -18.30 2.36 -8.31
C PHE A 108 -17.95 3.16 -7.06
N ASP A 109 -16.68 3.15 -6.65
CA ASP A 109 -16.10 4.02 -5.64
C ASP A 109 -16.09 5.50 -6.07
N TYR A 110 -16.14 5.81 -7.36
CA TYR A 110 -16.21 7.17 -7.87
C TYR A 110 -17.68 7.63 -8.01
N TYR A 111 -18.00 8.79 -7.43
CA TYR A 111 -19.37 9.35 -7.51
C TYR A 111 -19.80 9.54 -8.96
N LEU A 112 -18.93 10.12 -9.79
CA LEU A 112 -19.23 10.37 -11.21
C LEU A 112 -19.49 9.08 -11.98
N VAL A 113 -18.70 8.02 -11.77
CA VAL A 113 -18.88 6.72 -12.45
C VAL A 113 -20.21 6.08 -12.06
N SER A 114 -20.51 6.02 -10.77
CA SER A 114 -21.74 5.41 -10.25
C SER A 114 -22.99 6.09 -10.80
N GLY A 115 -23.04 7.43 -10.77
CA GLY A 115 -24.17 8.17 -11.31
C GLY A 115 -24.24 8.12 -12.84
N SER A 116 -23.10 8.26 -13.54
CA SER A 116 -23.06 8.11 -14.99
C SER A 116 -23.52 6.73 -15.44
N PHE A 117 -23.24 5.66 -14.69
CA PHE A 117 -23.64 4.30 -15.07
C PHE A 117 -25.16 4.14 -15.04
N ILE A 118 -25.80 4.61 -13.97
CA ILE A 118 -27.27 4.59 -13.86
C ILE A 118 -27.91 5.49 -14.92
N LEU A 119 -27.37 6.69 -15.12
CA LEU A 119 -27.88 7.63 -16.10
C LEU A 119 -27.72 7.10 -17.54
N ALA A 120 -26.61 6.43 -17.84
CA ALA A 120 -26.38 5.76 -19.11
C ALA A 120 -27.39 4.64 -19.37
N ILE A 121 -27.72 3.84 -18.36
CA ILE A 121 -28.74 2.80 -18.48
C ILE A 121 -30.11 3.44 -18.76
N ILE A 122 -30.51 4.45 -17.99
CA ILE A 122 -31.81 5.13 -18.15
C ILE A 122 -31.93 5.75 -19.56
N LEU A 123 -30.96 6.57 -19.96
CA LEU A 123 -30.96 7.22 -21.27
C LEU A 123 -30.83 6.20 -22.41
N GLY A 124 -29.98 5.19 -22.24
CA GLY A 124 -29.79 4.11 -23.20
C GLY A 124 -31.09 3.32 -23.45
N VAL A 125 -31.85 3.01 -22.39
CA VAL A 125 -33.15 2.34 -22.48
C VAL A 125 -34.17 3.25 -23.19
N ILE A 126 -34.27 4.52 -22.81
CA ILE A 126 -35.21 5.48 -23.41
C ILE A 126 -34.92 5.65 -24.91
N VAL A 127 -33.68 5.99 -25.26
CA VAL A 127 -33.27 6.21 -26.66
C VAL A 127 -33.37 4.91 -27.44
N GLY A 128 -32.96 3.78 -26.86
CA GLY A 128 -33.09 2.47 -27.47
C GLY A 128 -34.53 2.12 -27.81
N PHE A 129 -35.47 2.40 -26.90
CA PHE A 129 -36.89 2.16 -27.12
C PHE A 129 -37.45 3.06 -28.23
N VAL A 130 -37.09 4.35 -28.23
CA VAL A 130 -37.48 5.31 -29.27
C VAL A 130 -36.96 4.87 -30.64
N LEU A 131 -35.68 4.46 -30.74
CA LEU A 131 -35.08 3.98 -31.98
C LEU A 131 -35.73 2.68 -32.47
N ALA A 132 -35.96 1.73 -31.57
CA ALA A 132 -36.62 0.46 -31.89
C ALA A 132 -38.05 0.68 -32.42
N ARG A 133 -38.83 1.54 -31.73
CA ARG A 133 -40.20 1.89 -32.13
C ARG A 133 -40.22 2.66 -33.44
N SER A 134 -39.33 3.64 -33.60
CA SER A 134 -39.23 4.42 -34.83
C SER A 134 -38.84 3.56 -36.03
N ALA A 135 -37.87 2.66 -35.87
CA ALA A 135 -37.49 1.71 -36.91
C ALA A 135 -38.64 0.76 -37.28
N LYS A 136 -39.40 0.27 -36.30
CA LYS A 136 -40.60 -0.55 -36.54
C LYS A 136 -41.65 0.23 -37.35
N ASN A 137 -41.94 1.46 -36.95
CA ASN A 137 -42.93 2.31 -37.63
C ASN A 137 -42.50 2.67 -39.05
N ILE A 138 -41.22 2.99 -39.25
CA ILE A 138 -40.64 3.26 -40.59
C ILE A 138 -40.78 2.02 -41.47
N LYS A 139 -40.49 0.81 -40.97
CA LYS A 139 -40.66 -0.43 -41.73
C LYS A 139 -42.10 -0.62 -42.19
N VAL A 140 -43.08 -0.40 -41.31
CA VAL A 140 -44.51 -0.55 -41.64
C VAL A 140 -44.94 0.48 -42.68
N LYS A 141 -44.61 1.76 -42.48
CA LYS A 141 -44.99 2.84 -43.42
C LYS A 141 -44.30 2.70 -44.77
N MET A 142 -43.01 2.36 -44.81
CA MET A 142 -42.27 2.17 -46.05
C MET A 142 -42.73 0.92 -46.81
N ALA A 143 -43.17 -0.13 -46.12
CA ALA A 143 -43.80 -1.28 -46.75
C ALA A 143 -45.14 -0.92 -47.42
N ALA A 144 -45.95 -0.06 -46.79
CA ALA A 144 -47.20 0.45 -47.37
C ALA A 144 -46.98 1.43 -48.53
N LEU A 145 -45.90 2.23 -48.50
CA LEU A 145 -45.55 3.15 -49.58
C LEU A 145 -44.89 2.46 -50.76
N GLN A 146 -44.26 1.29 -50.58
CA GLN A 146 -43.62 0.53 -51.67
C GLN A 146 -44.65 0.02 -52.71
N THR A 147 -45.92 -0.07 -52.34
CA THR A 147 -47.05 -0.34 -53.24
C THR A 147 -47.39 0.85 -54.16
N GLU A 148 -46.97 2.07 -53.83
CA GLU A 148 -47.19 3.29 -54.62
C GLU A 148 -45.87 3.85 -55.20
N LYS A 149 -45.62 3.64 -56.50
CA LYS A 149 -44.32 3.91 -57.15
C LYS A 149 -43.86 5.38 -57.10
N GLU A 150 -44.78 6.35 -57.17
CA GLU A 150 -44.43 7.77 -57.25
C GLU A 150 -44.08 8.39 -55.89
N ALA A 151 -44.90 8.13 -54.86
CA ALA A 151 -44.67 8.61 -53.50
C ALA A 151 -43.38 8.02 -52.89
N TYR A 152 -43.12 6.73 -53.18
CA TYR A 152 -41.91 6.03 -52.75
C TYR A 152 -40.63 6.67 -53.32
N ASN A 153 -40.59 6.92 -54.63
CA ASN A 153 -39.42 7.49 -55.30
C ASN A 153 -39.09 8.92 -54.85
N ARG A 154 -40.09 9.73 -54.51
CA ARG A 154 -39.90 11.09 -53.98
C ARG A 154 -39.23 11.09 -52.60
N ILE A 155 -39.65 10.17 -51.72
CA ILE A 155 -39.14 10.07 -50.36
C ILE A 155 -37.71 9.49 -50.37
N ILE A 156 -37.49 8.44 -51.15
CA ILE A 156 -36.25 7.67 -51.11
C ILE A 156 -35.06 8.37 -51.77
N ASN A 157 -35.32 9.41 -52.55
CA ASN A 157 -34.29 10.23 -53.19
C ASN A 157 -33.66 11.30 -52.29
N LYS A 158 -34.28 11.65 -51.15
CA LYS A 158 -33.73 12.64 -50.21
C LYS A 158 -32.40 12.18 -49.63
N ARG A 159 -31.39 13.07 -49.60
CA ARG A 159 -30.04 12.76 -49.09
C ARG A 159 -30.07 12.28 -47.62
N SER A 160 -30.87 12.91 -46.77
CA SER A 160 -31.06 12.50 -45.37
C SER A 160 -31.55 11.06 -45.23
N ILE A 161 -32.52 10.66 -46.06
CA ILE A 161 -33.08 9.30 -46.04
C ILE A 161 -32.08 8.28 -46.57
N LYS A 162 -31.25 8.63 -47.55
CA LYS A 162 -30.13 7.78 -48.01
C LYS A 162 -29.09 7.55 -46.91
N VAL A 163 -28.75 8.58 -46.13
CA VAL A 163 -27.80 8.48 -45.01
C VAL A 163 -28.40 7.69 -43.85
N ILE A 164 -29.63 8.01 -43.43
CA ILE A 164 -30.32 7.31 -42.33
C ILE A 164 -30.55 5.84 -42.67
N SER A 165 -30.99 5.52 -43.89
CA SER A 165 -31.16 4.13 -44.31
C SER A 165 -29.84 3.37 -44.38
N TRP A 166 -28.76 4.04 -44.79
CA TRP A 166 -27.43 3.45 -44.79
C TRP A 166 -26.92 3.19 -43.37
N ALA A 167 -27.03 4.15 -42.45
CA ALA A 167 -26.58 4.01 -41.07
C ALA A 167 -27.40 2.96 -40.31
N ILE A 168 -28.73 3.01 -40.43
CA ILE A 168 -29.62 2.11 -39.72
C ILE A 168 -29.63 0.73 -40.37
N PHE A 169 -29.79 0.60 -41.69
CA PHE A 169 -30.03 -0.71 -42.33
C PHE A 169 -28.82 -1.27 -43.11
N GLY A 170 -27.68 -0.57 -43.11
CA GLY A 170 -26.46 -0.99 -43.82
C GLY A 170 -26.59 -0.96 -45.35
N LYS A 171 -27.71 -0.45 -45.90
CA LYS A 171 -28.02 -0.43 -47.33
C LYS A 171 -28.69 0.90 -47.69
N SER A 172 -28.41 1.40 -48.90
CA SER A 172 -29.16 2.54 -49.44
C SER A 172 -30.63 2.17 -49.58
N ALA A 173 -31.53 3.07 -49.19
CA ALA A 173 -32.98 2.84 -49.20
C ALA A 173 -33.53 2.23 -50.50
N HIS A 174 -32.97 2.57 -51.66
CA HIS A 174 -33.40 2.02 -52.97
C HIS A 174 -33.19 0.50 -53.11
N LYS A 175 -32.30 -0.10 -52.31
CA LYS A 175 -31.94 -1.52 -52.36
C LYS A 175 -32.62 -2.35 -51.27
N ILE A 176 -33.60 -1.77 -50.59
CA ILE A 176 -34.29 -2.36 -49.45
C ILE A 176 -35.69 -2.83 -49.90
N HIS A 177 -35.95 -4.13 -49.78
CA HIS A 177 -37.30 -4.68 -49.91
C HIS A 177 -38.01 -4.61 -48.55
N TRP A 178 -38.84 -3.58 -48.36
CA TRP A 178 -39.45 -3.25 -47.06
C TRP A 178 -40.48 -4.29 -46.61
N ILE A 179 -41.19 -4.91 -47.56
CA ILE A 179 -42.17 -5.98 -47.30
C ILE A 179 -41.49 -7.20 -46.66
N GLN A 180 -40.34 -7.65 -47.21
CA GLN A 180 -39.59 -8.78 -46.66
C GLN A 180 -38.95 -8.49 -45.29
N LEU A 181 -38.72 -7.23 -44.95
CA LEU A 181 -38.16 -6.81 -43.66
C LEU A 181 -39.21 -6.63 -42.57
N ARG A 182 -40.47 -6.40 -42.94
CA ARG A 182 -41.61 -6.36 -42.03
C ARG A 182 -41.89 -7.74 -41.44
N ASP A 183 -41.83 -8.77 -42.29
CA ASP A 183 -42.27 -10.13 -41.94
C ASP A 183 -41.13 -11.01 -41.37
N LYS A 184 -39.94 -10.42 -41.20
CA LYS A 184 -38.75 -11.12 -40.69
C LYS A 184 -38.81 -11.28 -39.18
N LYS A 185 -38.93 -12.54 -38.72
CA LYS A 185 -38.91 -12.89 -37.28
C LYS A 185 -37.61 -12.49 -36.60
N LEU A 186 -37.70 -12.27 -35.28
CA LEU A 186 -36.57 -12.00 -34.40
C LEU A 186 -35.53 -13.12 -34.55
N LYS A 187 -34.33 -12.80 -35.04
CA LYS A 187 -33.20 -13.74 -34.97
C LYS A 187 -32.68 -13.80 -33.54
N HIS A 188 -32.02 -14.91 -33.19
CA HIS A 188 -31.34 -15.05 -31.90
C HIS A 188 -30.46 -13.82 -31.59
N PRO A 189 -30.44 -13.35 -30.32
CA PRO A 189 -29.74 -12.13 -29.93
C PRO A 189 -28.21 -12.28 -30.01
N PHE A 190 -27.68 -13.51 -30.04
CA PHE A 190 -26.25 -13.78 -30.09
C PHE A 190 -25.72 -13.89 -31.52
N ARG A 191 -24.50 -13.39 -31.74
CA ARG A 191 -23.78 -13.54 -33.01
C ARG A 191 -22.79 -14.69 -32.86
N TRP A 192 -22.94 -15.79 -33.59
CA TRP A 192 -22.05 -16.96 -33.47
C TRP A 192 -20.56 -16.59 -33.67
N TRP A 193 -20.26 -15.73 -34.66
CA TRP A 193 -18.92 -15.16 -34.84
C TRP A 193 -18.48 -14.27 -33.67
N GLY A 194 -19.42 -13.55 -33.06
CA GLY A 194 -19.17 -12.76 -31.86
C GLY A 194 -18.76 -13.64 -30.68
N VAL A 195 -19.49 -14.74 -30.46
CA VAL A 195 -19.16 -15.75 -29.44
C VAL A 195 -17.77 -16.34 -29.69
N ILE A 196 -17.46 -16.75 -30.93
CA ILE A 196 -16.13 -17.28 -31.27
C ILE A 196 -15.04 -16.24 -30.98
N VAL A 197 -15.23 -14.98 -31.40
CA VAL A 197 -14.25 -13.91 -31.16
C VAL A 197 -14.11 -13.61 -29.67
N THR A 198 -15.21 -13.54 -28.92
CA THR A 198 -15.19 -13.32 -27.46
C THR A 198 -14.46 -14.45 -26.75
N VAL A 199 -14.76 -15.71 -27.08
CA VAL A 199 -14.06 -16.89 -26.52
C VAL A 199 -12.58 -16.85 -26.91
N MET A 200 -12.26 -16.53 -28.15
CA MET A 200 -10.88 -16.38 -28.61
C MET A 200 -10.16 -15.24 -27.86
N ILE A 201 -10.80 -14.12 -27.58
CA ILE A 201 -10.24 -13.03 -26.77
C ILE A 201 -10.02 -13.49 -25.34
N VAL A 202 -10.96 -14.22 -24.73
CA VAL A 202 -10.80 -14.76 -23.36
C VAL A 202 -9.65 -15.75 -23.31
N ILE A 203 -9.57 -16.67 -24.28
CA ILE A 203 -8.44 -17.61 -24.42
C ILE A 203 -7.15 -16.84 -24.67
N LEU A 204 -7.17 -15.81 -25.53
CA LEU A 204 -6.00 -14.99 -25.82
C LEU A 204 -5.55 -14.21 -24.59
N LEU A 205 -6.45 -13.67 -23.77
CA LEU A 205 -6.13 -13.02 -22.50
C LEU A 205 -5.54 -14.01 -21.50
N PHE A 206 -6.07 -15.24 -21.47
CA PHE A 206 -5.53 -16.33 -20.64
C PHE A 206 -4.15 -16.80 -21.12
N VAL A 207 -3.94 -16.94 -22.43
CA VAL A 207 -2.64 -17.32 -23.02
C VAL A 207 -1.65 -16.15 -22.93
N MET A 208 -2.11 -14.92 -23.12
CA MET A 208 -1.32 -13.71 -22.87
C MET A 208 -0.93 -13.61 -21.41
N ASN A 209 -1.74 -14.05 -20.45
CA ASN A 209 -1.30 -14.12 -19.06
C ASN A 209 -0.05 -15.00 -18.91
N SER A 210 0.02 -16.13 -19.63
CA SER A 210 1.22 -16.99 -19.69
C SER A 210 2.37 -16.42 -20.55
N PHE A 211 2.10 -15.45 -21.44
CA PHE A 211 3.07 -14.85 -22.37
C PHE A 211 3.50 -13.40 -22.01
N LEU A 212 2.78 -12.71 -21.13
CA LEU A 212 3.14 -11.43 -20.48
C LEU A 212 4.30 -11.61 -19.47
N GLN A 213 5.04 -12.71 -19.67
CA GLN A 213 6.28 -13.13 -19.06
C GLN A 213 7.14 -11.94 -18.72
N SER A 214 7.38 -11.82 -17.41
CA SER A 214 8.51 -11.16 -16.75
C SER A 214 8.88 -9.76 -17.24
N GLN A 215 9.25 -9.56 -18.51
CA GLN A 215 9.90 -8.36 -19.01
C GLN A 215 9.02 -7.10 -19.01
N VAL A 216 7.74 -7.17 -19.42
CA VAL A 216 6.87 -5.97 -19.39
C VAL A 216 6.60 -5.56 -17.95
N VAL A 217 6.24 -6.53 -17.10
CA VAL A 217 5.98 -6.29 -15.67
C VAL A 217 7.25 -5.85 -14.96
N LYS A 218 8.39 -6.46 -15.27
CA LYS A 218 9.72 -6.09 -14.77
C LYS A 218 10.06 -4.66 -15.13
N ASN A 219 9.85 -4.22 -16.37
CA ASN A 219 10.12 -2.84 -16.77
C ASN A 219 9.23 -1.85 -16.02
N ILE A 220 7.95 -2.18 -15.83
CA ILE A 220 7.03 -1.37 -15.01
C ILE A 220 7.51 -1.32 -13.56
N LEU A 221 7.82 -2.46 -12.95
CA LEU A 221 8.33 -2.55 -11.58
C LEU A 221 9.64 -1.78 -11.41
N VAL A 222 10.62 -2.01 -12.28
CA VAL A 222 11.91 -1.27 -12.31
C VAL A 222 11.65 0.23 -12.38
N THR A 223 10.73 0.69 -13.25
CA THR A 223 10.42 2.12 -13.39
C THR A 223 9.80 2.69 -12.12
N GLN A 224 8.80 2.00 -11.55
CA GLN A 224 8.12 2.48 -10.33
C GLN A 224 9.04 2.41 -9.11
N LEU A 225 9.81 1.34 -8.95
CA LEU A 225 10.78 1.20 -7.86
C LEU A 225 11.94 2.19 -7.99
N THR A 226 12.42 2.46 -9.21
CA THR A 226 13.45 3.50 -9.46
C THR A 226 12.91 4.88 -9.09
N LYS A 227 11.65 5.18 -9.43
CA LYS A 227 11.00 6.44 -9.06
C LYS A 227 10.89 6.60 -7.54
N VAL A 228 10.51 5.53 -6.83
CA VAL A 228 10.37 5.54 -5.36
C VAL A 228 11.74 5.60 -4.66
N ASN A 229 12.74 4.87 -5.18
CA ASN A 229 14.10 4.84 -4.63
C ASN A 229 14.89 6.13 -4.91
N GLY A 230 14.54 6.87 -5.97
CA GLY A 230 15.29 8.06 -6.41
C GLY A 230 16.57 7.74 -7.20
N ALA A 231 16.96 6.47 -7.28
CA ALA A 231 18.06 5.96 -8.08
C ALA A 231 17.71 4.60 -8.69
N THR A 232 18.49 4.16 -9.69
CA THR A 232 18.26 2.91 -10.44
C THR A 232 17.97 1.72 -9.54
N VAL A 233 16.90 0.98 -9.85
CA VAL A 233 16.61 -0.34 -9.29
C VAL A 233 16.76 -1.38 -10.38
N ASP A 234 17.57 -2.41 -10.12
CA ASP A 234 17.79 -3.51 -11.05
C ASP A 234 17.05 -4.76 -10.57
N ILE A 235 16.49 -5.49 -11.53
CA ILE A 235 15.89 -6.81 -11.32
C ILE A 235 16.54 -7.76 -12.32
N GLY A 236 17.17 -8.84 -11.87
CA GLY A 236 17.73 -9.86 -12.74
C GLY A 236 16.64 -10.62 -13.49
N GLN A 237 15.82 -11.37 -12.74
CA GLN A 237 14.71 -12.15 -13.26
C GLN A 237 13.44 -11.90 -12.44
N LEU A 238 12.28 -11.98 -13.10
CA LEU A 238 10.97 -11.87 -12.47
C LEU A 238 10.11 -13.02 -12.97
N ASP A 239 9.78 -13.97 -12.10
CA ASP A 239 8.87 -15.06 -12.41
C ASP A 239 7.54 -14.78 -11.69
N ILE A 240 6.42 -14.84 -12.43
CA ILE A 240 5.08 -14.58 -11.88
C ILE A 240 4.20 -15.76 -12.26
N ASP A 241 3.64 -16.41 -11.24
CA ASP A 241 2.52 -17.33 -11.39
C ASP A 241 1.25 -16.63 -10.93
N ALA A 242 0.49 -16.11 -11.89
CA ALA A 242 -0.73 -15.36 -11.60
C ALA A 242 -1.89 -16.23 -11.09
N LEU A 243 -1.87 -17.55 -11.34
CA LEU A 243 -2.92 -18.46 -10.89
C LEU A 243 -2.72 -18.83 -9.42
N ASP A 244 -1.47 -19.16 -9.07
CA ASP A 244 -1.09 -19.48 -7.70
C ASP A 244 -0.78 -18.22 -6.86
N GLY A 245 -0.81 -17.04 -7.49
CA GLY A 245 -0.52 -15.76 -6.83
C GLY A 245 0.95 -15.60 -6.43
N LYS A 246 1.87 -16.36 -7.03
CA LYS A 246 3.28 -16.40 -6.62
C LYS A 246 4.15 -15.45 -7.44
N ILE A 247 5.00 -14.69 -6.78
CA ILE A 247 5.98 -13.78 -7.40
C ILE A 247 7.36 -14.15 -6.90
N VAL A 248 8.31 -14.37 -7.81
CA VAL A 248 9.72 -14.62 -7.50
C VAL A 248 10.57 -13.59 -8.25
N ILE A 249 11.36 -12.82 -7.51
CA ILE A 249 12.29 -11.83 -8.03
C ILE A 249 13.70 -12.30 -7.70
N LYS A 250 14.57 -12.42 -8.72
CA LYS A 250 15.98 -12.78 -8.53
C LYS A 250 16.88 -11.60 -8.86
N ASP A 251 17.95 -11.46 -8.08
CA ASP A 251 18.94 -10.39 -8.15
C ASP A 251 18.28 -9.00 -8.12
N LEU A 252 17.53 -8.73 -7.05
CA LEU A 252 16.91 -7.43 -6.79
C LEU A 252 17.94 -6.49 -6.15
N ALA A 253 18.27 -5.38 -6.81
CA ALA A 253 19.27 -4.43 -6.34
C ALA A 253 18.74 -2.99 -6.34
N PHE A 254 18.80 -2.32 -5.20
CA PHE A 254 18.51 -0.89 -5.07
C PHE A 254 19.83 -0.12 -5.03
N ALA A 255 20.04 0.79 -5.97
CA ALA A 255 21.19 1.69 -5.94
C ALA A 255 21.08 2.66 -4.77
N ASN A 256 22.22 3.01 -4.17
CA ASN A 256 22.28 4.09 -3.21
C ASN A 256 22.21 5.44 -3.95
N PRO A 257 21.23 6.32 -3.69
CA PRO A 257 21.15 7.64 -4.29
C PRO A 257 22.36 8.53 -3.97
N ASP A 258 23.01 8.33 -2.81
CA ASP A 258 24.17 9.10 -2.38
C ASP A 258 25.50 8.57 -2.98
N ASP A 259 25.55 7.27 -3.32
CA ASP A 259 26.71 6.63 -3.99
C ASP A 259 26.26 5.65 -5.08
N LEU A 260 26.30 6.11 -6.33
CA LEU A 260 25.84 5.37 -7.51
C LEU A 260 26.72 4.15 -7.88
N TYR A 261 27.84 3.93 -7.19
CA TYR A 261 28.67 2.72 -7.33
C TYR A 261 28.35 1.66 -6.26
N GLN A 262 27.38 1.92 -5.38
CA GLN A 262 26.97 1.01 -4.33
C GLN A 262 25.48 0.72 -4.39
N ASN A 263 25.11 -0.51 -4.01
CA ASN A 263 23.73 -0.86 -3.71
C ASN A 263 23.49 -0.62 -2.22
N SER A 264 22.45 0.14 -1.87
CA SER A 264 21.97 0.22 -0.50
C SER A 264 21.37 -1.12 -0.03
N PHE A 265 20.77 -1.86 -0.97
CA PHE A 265 20.17 -3.16 -0.73
C PHE A 265 20.36 -4.07 -1.95
N PHE A 266 20.75 -5.32 -1.71
CA PHE A 266 20.74 -6.39 -2.69
C PHE A 266 20.13 -7.63 -2.07
N ALA A 267 19.24 -8.31 -2.80
CA ALA A 267 18.71 -9.62 -2.44
C ALA A 267 18.87 -10.58 -3.61
N LYS A 268 19.40 -11.77 -3.33
CA LYS A 268 19.56 -12.83 -4.35
C LYS A 268 18.20 -13.33 -4.83
N GLU A 269 17.28 -13.53 -3.90
CA GLU A 269 15.95 -14.06 -4.19
C GLU A 269 14.92 -13.43 -3.23
N LEU A 270 13.80 -12.99 -3.80
CA LEU A 270 12.62 -12.54 -3.08
C LEU A 270 11.42 -13.32 -3.63
N GLU A 271 10.79 -14.09 -2.77
CA GLU A 271 9.56 -14.84 -3.04
C GLU A 271 8.41 -14.19 -2.27
N ALA A 272 7.27 -14.00 -2.92
CA ALA A 272 6.07 -13.46 -2.30
C ALA A 272 4.82 -14.18 -2.82
N GLU A 273 3.94 -14.57 -1.90
CA GLU A 273 2.60 -15.07 -2.23
C GLU A 273 1.57 -13.96 -2.06
N VAL A 274 0.81 -13.69 -3.12
CA VAL A 274 -0.21 -12.65 -3.21
C VAL A 274 -1.59 -13.29 -3.10
N ASN A 275 -2.43 -12.76 -2.22
CA ASN A 275 -3.85 -13.13 -2.18
C ASN A 275 -4.58 -12.54 -3.40
N VAL A 276 -4.82 -13.38 -4.41
CA VAL A 276 -5.50 -12.98 -5.66
C VAL A 276 -6.88 -12.41 -5.41
N SER A 277 -7.64 -12.93 -4.44
CA SER A 277 -8.98 -12.41 -4.10
C SER A 277 -8.91 -11.00 -3.55
N ALA A 278 -7.94 -10.73 -2.66
CA ALA A 278 -7.71 -9.38 -2.13
C ALA A 278 -7.25 -8.43 -3.25
N LEU A 279 -6.36 -8.90 -4.15
CA LEU A 279 -5.91 -8.12 -5.31
C LEU A 279 -7.07 -7.73 -6.21
N LEU A 280 -7.98 -8.69 -6.49
CA LEU A 280 -9.20 -8.45 -7.26
C LEU A 280 -10.19 -7.50 -6.56
N ALA A 281 -10.01 -7.25 -5.26
CA ALA A 281 -10.72 -6.24 -4.48
C ALA A 281 -9.93 -4.93 -4.29
N LYS A 282 -8.89 -4.68 -5.12
CA LYS A 282 -7.97 -3.51 -5.05
C LYS A 282 -7.13 -3.45 -3.75
N ARG A 283 -6.86 -4.59 -3.10
CA ARG A 283 -6.04 -4.69 -1.88
C ARG A 283 -4.81 -5.54 -2.12
N LEU A 284 -3.65 -5.15 -1.61
CA LEU A 284 -2.43 -5.93 -1.71
C LEU A 284 -2.18 -6.68 -0.41
N GLU A 285 -2.49 -7.97 -0.39
CA GLU A 285 -2.23 -8.83 0.76
C GLU A 285 -1.20 -9.89 0.37
N LEU A 286 -0.07 -9.88 1.07
CA LEU A 286 1.03 -10.82 0.91
C LEU A 286 1.02 -11.81 2.08
N SER A 287 0.87 -13.10 1.79
CA SER A 287 0.77 -14.15 2.82
C SER A 287 2.15 -14.50 3.38
N ASP A 288 3.05 -14.91 2.50
CA ASP A 288 4.43 -15.26 2.84
C ASP A 288 5.37 -14.49 1.91
N VAL A 289 6.23 -13.66 2.51
CA VAL A 289 7.31 -12.96 1.83
C VAL A 289 8.63 -13.48 2.37
N VAL A 290 9.47 -14.05 1.51
CA VAL A 290 10.78 -14.58 1.86
C VAL A 290 11.83 -13.86 1.04
N VAL A 291 12.79 -13.24 1.72
CA VAL A 291 13.93 -12.58 1.11
C VAL A 291 15.18 -13.32 1.57
N ASP A 292 15.98 -13.84 0.66
CA ASP A 292 17.19 -14.60 1.00
C ASP A 292 18.47 -13.93 0.50
N SER A 293 19.54 -14.15 1.27
CA SER A 293 20.91 -13.71 0.96
C SER A 293 20.98 -12.20 0.71
N VAL A 294 20.63 -11.41 1.74
CA VAL A 294 20.65 -9.95 1.66
C VAL A 294 22.03 -9.38 1.92
N LEU A 295 22.46 -8.46 1.06
CA LEU A 295 23.69 -7.68 1.21
C LEU A 295 23.35 -6.19 1.30
N THR A 296 23.93 -5.49 2.26
CA THR A 296 23.87 -4.02 2.35
C THR A 296 25.19 -3.40 1.90
N ASN A 297 25.15 -2.23 1.26
CA ASN A 297 26.33 -1.48 0.82
C ASN A 297 27.28 -2.26 -0.11
N SER A 298 26.74 -3.11 -1.00
CA SER A 298 27.54 -3.91 -1.93
C SER A 298 28.01 -3.09 -3.14
N LYS A 299 29.23 -3.28 -3.62
CA LYS A 299 29.71 -2.63 -4.85
C LYS A 299 28.94 -3.08 -6.10
N ARG A 300 28.61 -2.14 -6.97
CA ARG A 300 27.91 -2.38 -8.24
C ARG A 300 28.88 -2.70 -9.37
N GLN A 301 28.44 -3.55 -10.31
CA GLN A 301 29.17 -3.82 -11.55
C GLN A 301 29.02 -2.68 -12.57
N SER A 302 27.90 -1.97 -12.54
CA SER A 302 27.60 -0.83 -13.42
C SER A 302 27.15 0.38 -12.61
N LYS A 303 27.59 1.57 -13.06
CA LYS A 303 27.22 2.85 -12.44
C LYS A 303 25.70 3.07 -12.57
N ALA A 304 25.02 3.34 -11.46
CA ALA A 304 23.61 3.72 -11.45
C ALA A 304 23.40 5.15 -11.97
N SER A 305 22.15 5.49 -12.27
CA SER A 305 21.69 6.85 -12.55
C SER A 305 20.68 7.32 -11.51
N LEU A 306 20.74 8.61 -11.20
CA LEU A 306 19.69 9.26 -10.42
C LEU A 306 18.42 9.40 -11.27
N TYR A 307 17.27 9.26 -10.63
CA TYR A 307 15.99 9.53 -11.26
C TYR A 307 15.81 11.06 -11.39
N ALA A 308 16.10 11.60 -12.57
CA ALA A 308 15.83 13.00 -12.87
C ALA A 308 14.34 13.19 -13.17
N ASN A 309 13.60 13.78 -12.23
CA ASN A 309 12.24 14.22 -12.49
C ASN A 309 12.30 15.34 -13.53
N THR A 310 11.81 15.09 -14.75
CA THR A 310 11.80 16.11 -15.82
C THR A 310 10.65 17.09 -15.57
N ASN A 311 10.72 17.83 -14.45
CA ASN A 311 9.88 18.97 -14.07
C ASN A 311 10.53 19.60 -12.83
N THR A 312 11.61 20.36 -13.03
CA THR A 312 12.20 21.21 -11.99
C THR A 312 11.73 22.63 -12.25
N GLU A 313 10.58 23.00 -11.71
CA GLU A 313 10.36 24.40 -11.31
C GLU A 313 11.09 24.58 -9.96
N SER A 314 12.03 25.52 -9.95
CA SER A 314 12.80 25.92 -8.77
C SER A 314 11.89 26.55 -7.72
N ASP A 315 11.54 25.80 -6.68
CA ASP A 315 11.12 26.40 -5.42
C ASP A 315 12.35 26.68 -4.56
N THR A 316 12.81 27.93 -4.68
CA THR A 316 13.75 28.56 -3.76
C THR A 316 13.06 28.77 -2.42
N ILE A 317 13.31 27.88 -1.46
CA ILE A 317 12.88 28.10 -0.07
C ILE A 317 13.80 29.16 0.56
N THR A 318 13.20 30.28 0.94
CA THR A 318 13.82 31.31 1.78
C THR A 318 13.81 30.83 3.25
N PRO A 319 14.86 31.10 4.05
CA PRO A 319 14.87 30.72 5.46
C PRO A 319 13.96 31.66 6.26
N VAL A 320 13.02 31.10 7.02
CA VAL A 320 12.29 31.81 8.06
C VAL A 320 13.11 31.78 9.35
N ASP A 321 13.54 32.96 9.79
CA ASP A 321 14.07 33.21 11.13
C ASP A 321 13.00 32.89 12.18
N ASP A 322 13.29 31.96 13.09
CA ASP A 322 12.50 31.79 14.31
C ASP A 322 13.34 32.14 15.54
N LYS A 323 13.09 33.34 16.07
CA LYS A 323 13.55 33.78 17.39
C LYS A 323 12.45 33.42 18.39
N SER A 324 12.68 32.39 19.20
CA SER A 324 11.96 32.22 20.46
C SER A 324 12.91 32.16 21.64
N LYS A 325 12.58 33.00 22.62
CA LYS A 325 13.34 33.36 23.81
C LYS A 325 13.18 32.30 24.90
N THR A 326 14.28 32.10 25.61
CA THR A 326 14.39 31.55 26.96
C THR A 326 13.46 32.29 27.93
N ALA A 327 12.62 31.54 28.65
CA ALA A 327 12.05 31.95 29.93
C ALA A 327 11.96 30.72 30.83
N GLY A 328 12.67 30.78 31.97
CA GLY A 328 12.68 29.72 32.97
C GLY A 328 11.38 29.66 33.77
N SER A 329 11.17 28.53 34.42
CA SER A 329 10.44 28.46 35.69
C SER A 329 10.99 27.32 36.51
N ALA A 330 11.55 27.71 37.65
CA ALA A 330 11.83 26.84 38.77
C ALA A 330 10.50 26.37 39.37
N GLY A 331 10.38 25.08 39.63
CA GLY A 331 9.31 24.47 40.39
C GLY A 331 9.92 23.54 41.43
N ASP A 332 9.64 23.84 42.69
CA ASP A 332 10.06 23.11 43.90
C ASP A 332 9.71 21.62 43.83
N VAL A 333 10.68 20.79 44.24
CA VAL A 333 10.49 19.36 44.50
C VAL A 333 10.34 19.17 46.00
N SER A 334 9.18 18.64 46.41
CA SER A 334 8.92 18.19 47.78
C SER A 334 9.46 16.77 47.99
N GLU A 335 9.96 16.51 49.20
CA GLU A 335 10.68 15.30 49.62
C GLU A 335 9.84 14.00 49.62
N LYS A 336 10.58 12.90 49.38
CA LYS A 336 10.37 11.48 49.72
C LYS A 336 10.02 10.56 48.55
N ASP A 337 11.05 10.07 47.86
CA ASP A 337 11.18 8.64 47.59
C ASP A 337 12.64 8.26 47.23
N LYS A 338 13.10 7.10 47.70
CA LYS A 338 14.50 6.63 47.57
C LYS A 338 14.76 5.94 46.22
N THR A 339 14.58 6.67 45.13
CA THR A 339 14.96 6.24 43.78
C THR A 339 15.51 7.44 43.04
N GLN A 340 16.83 7.47 42.81
CA GLN A 340 17.48 8.53 42.05
C GLN A 340 17.33 8.22 40.54
N GLN A 341 16.91 9.24 39.79
CA GLN A 341 16.83 9.20 38.33
C GLN A 341 18.20 9.55 37.74
N PHE A 342 18.74 8.68 36.89
CA PHE A 342 20.06 8.87 36.29
C PHE A 342 19.96 9.35 34.84
N ASP A 343 20.54 10.52 34.55
CA ASP A 343 20.70 11.03 33.18
C ASP A 343 21.96 10.43 32.54
N VAL A 344 21.76 9.68 31.46
CA VAL A 344 22.78 8.92 30.73
C VAL A 344 23.91 9.82 30.19
N ARG A 345 23.63 11.12 29.96
CA ARG A 345 24.56 12.09 29.35
C ARG A 345 25.85 12.31 30.13
N HIS A 346 25.84 12.09 31.44
CA HIS A 346 27.02 12.37 32.28
C HIS A 346 28.02 11.20 32.33
N TYR A 347 27.58 9.99 31.98
CA TYR A 347 28.32 8.76 32.28
C TYR A 347 28.78 7.98 31.05
N ILE A 348 28.29 8.31 29.85
CA ILE A 348 28.70 7.68 28.59
C ILE A 348 29.52 8.66 27.75
N LYS A 349 30.76 8.28 27.42
CA LYS A 349 31.69 9.14 26.65
C LYS A 349 31.17 9.51 25.26
N ASN A 350 30.43 8.59 24.61
CA ASN A 350 29.88 8.75 23.26
C ASN A 350 28.36 8.93 23.24
N ALA A 351 27.77 9.58 24.25
CA ALA A 351 26.30 9.67 24.41
C ALA A 351 25.55 10.12 23.13
N ASN A 352 26.12 11.03 22.34
CA ASN A 352 25.51 11.50 21.09
C ASN A 352 25.30 10.39 20.05
N GLU A 353 26.24 9.46 19.89
CA GLU A 353 26.10 8.34 18.95
C GLU A 353 24.96 7.41 19.37
N TYR A 354 24.81 7.16 20.67
CA TYR A 354 23.70 6.37 21.22
C TYR A 354 22.35 7.06 21.00
N TYR A 355 22.27 8.39 21.14
CA TYR A 355 21.06 9.14 20.81
C TYR A 355 20.72 9.10 19.31
N ASP A 356 21.72 9.10 18.42
CA ASP A 356 21.48 8.93 16.98
C ASP A 356 20.89 7.54 16.65
N TYR A 357 21.35 6.48 17.32
CA TYR A 357 20.76 5.15 17.18
C TYR A 357 19.34 5.09 17.74
N LEU A 358 19.08 5.70 18.90
CA LEU A 358 17.75 5.82 19.48
C LEU A 358 16.81 6.60 18.55
N ALA A 359 17.25 7.71 17.97
CA ALA A 359 16.46 8.49 17.03
C ALA A 359 16.06 7.69 15.77
N LYS A 360 16.98 6.86 15.24
CA LYS A 360 16.68 5.93 14.14
C LYS A 360 15.65 4.88 14.56
N LEU A 361 15.80 4.31 15.76
CA LEU A 361 14.88 3.32 16.32
C LEU A 361 13.48 3.91 16.58
N VAL A 362 13.39 5.11 17.15
CA VAL A 362 12.14 5.87 17.32
C VAL A 362 11.45 6.05 15.97
N ARG A 363 12.19 6.44 14.92
CA ARG A 363 11.61 6.61 13.57
C ARG A 363 11.02 5.31 13.04
N VAL A 364 11.73 4.20 13.22
CA VAL A 364 11.24 2.86 12.81
C VAL A 364 10.00 2.46 13.59
N ILE A 365 9.99 2.66 14.91
CA ILE A 365 8.81 2.34 15.76
C ILE A 365 7.62 3.22 15.38
N LYS A 366 7.82 4.53 15.18
CA LYS A 366 6.74 5.45 14.74
C LYS A 366 6.15 5.05 13.39
N TRP A 367 6.96 4.53 12.48
CA TRP A 367 6.48 4.02 11.20
C TRP A 367 5.70 2.70 11.34
N LEU A 368 6.16 1.79 12.20
CA LEU A 368 5.54 0.47 12.41
C LEU A 368 4.26 0.52 13.25
N ALA A 369 4.19 1.45 14.19
CA ALA A 369 3.13 1.59 15.16
C ALA A 369 2.77 3.07 15.35
N PRO A 370 2.22 3.73 14.31
CA PRO A 370 1.79 5.12 14.39
C PRO A 370 0.76 5.30 15.52
N GLU A 371 0.74 6.49 16.11
CA GLU A 371 -0.21 6.85 17.16
C GLU A 371 -1.64 6.58 16.66
N SER A 372 -2.37 5.68 17.34
CA SER A 372 -3.69 5.26 16.90
C SER A 372 -4.69 6.42 16.95
N ALA A 373 -5.10 6.92 15.79
CA ALA A 373 -6.40 7.45 15.37
C ALA A 373 -7.34 8.12 16.40
N ALA A 374 -6.85 8.84 17.42
CA ALA A 374 -7.68 9.78 18.18
C ALA A 374 -7.87 11.13 17.42
N GLN A 375 -7.23 11.31 16.26
CA GLN A 375 -7.32 12.53 15.46
C GLN A 375 -7.88 12.37 14.03
N GLU A 376 -7.96 11.17 13.45
CA GLU A 376 -8.43 11.01 12.06
C GLU A 376 -9.96 11.08 11.88
N ASP A 377 -10.75 10.79 12.93
CA ASP A 377 -12.22 10.93 12.86
C ASP A 377 -12.71 12.37 12.62
N LYS A 378 -11.85 13.38 12.83
CA LYS A 378 -12.21 14.79 12.63
C LYS A 378 -11.84 15.36 11.27
N ALA A 379 -10.94 14.73 10.50
CA ALA A 379 -10.47 15.28 9.23
C ALA A 379 -11.28 14.81 8.01
N ILE A 380 -11.70 13.53 7.98
CA ILE A 380 -12.31 12.95 6.77
C ILE A 380 -13.72 13.50 6.49
N SER A 381 -14.42 13.99 7.53
CA SER A 381 -15.82 14.40 7.44
C SER A 381 -16.05 15.89 7.17
N LYS A 382 -15.01 16.75 7.25
CA LYS A 382 -15.20 18.22 7.24
C LYS A 382 -14.51 19.01 6.12
N GLU A 383 -13.61 18.41 5.35
CA GLU A 383 -12.81 19.14 4.36
C GLU A 383 -13.40 19.15 2.93
N ASN A 384 -14.73 19.10 2.79
CA ASN A 384 -15.34 18.96 1.46
C ASN A 384 -16.51 19.90 1.15
N ASN A 385 -16.72 20.95 1.94
CA ASN A 385 -17.77 21.96 1.71
C ASN A 385 -17.27 23.27 1.08
N ASP A 386 -15.99 23.39 0.70
CA ASP A 386 -15.52 24.58 -0.02
C ASP A 386 -15.84 24.50 -1.51
N VAL A 387 -16.27 25.65 -2.05
CA VAL A 387 -16.80 25.88 -3.40
C VAL A 387 -15.92 25.24 -4.48
N ILE A 388 -16.44 24.19 -5.11
CA ILE A 388 -15.70 23.32 -6.05
C ILE A 388 -15.58 24.00 -7.42
N PRO A 389 -14.39 24.11 -8.03
CA PRO A 389 -14.26 24.42 -9.45
C PRO A 389 -14.79 23.24 -10.28
N VAL A 390 -15.67 23.54 -11.24
CA VAL A 390 -16.54 22.65 -12.04
C VAL A 390 -15.84 21.45 -12.75
N TYR A 391 -14.52 21.29 -12.65
CA TYR A 391 -13.74 20.31 -13.43
C TYR A 391 -13.05 19.19 -12.63
N GLN A 392 -13.35 18.99 -11.33
CA GLN A 392 -12.71 17.94 -10.51
C GLN A 392 -13.62 16.78 -10.07
N TYR A 393 -14.83 16.65 -10.65
CA TYR A 393 -15.78 15.60 -10.23
C TYR A 393 -15.28 14.18 -10.49
N ALA A 394 -14.45 13.97 -11.52
CA ALA A 394 -13.95 12.64 -11.91
C ALA A 394 -13.03 11.98 -10.87
N GLN A 395 -12.37 12.75 -10.00
CA GLN A 395 -11.42 12.23 -9.02
C GLN A 395 -12.04 11.95 -7.63
N ARG A 396 -13.28 12.40 -7.39
CA ARG A 396 -13.96 12.25 -6.10
C ARG A 396 -14.41 10.81 -5.86
N GLN A 397 -13.90 10.22 -4.78
CA GLN A 397 -14.25 8.87 -4.34
C GLN A 397 -15.06 8.86 -3.03
N ALA A 398 -15.94 7.88 -2.87
CA ALA A 398 -16.66 7.57 -1.65
C ALA A 398 -15.81 6.65 -0.75
N LEU A 399 -14.69 7.18 -0.23
CA LEU A 399 -13.72 6.42 0.58
C LEU A 399 -14.36 5.76 1.81
N HIS A 400 -15.41 6.36 2.37
CA HIS A 400 -16.14 5.83 3.52
C HIS A 400 -16.92 4.52 3.22
N LEU A 401 -17.11 4.15 1.94
CA LEU A 401 -17.73 2.90 1.53
C LEU A 401 -16.74 1.76 1.33
N ILE A 402 -15.45 2.09 1.20
CA ILE A 402 -14.40 1.10 1.18
C ILE A 402 -14.33 0.51 2.58
N GLU A 403 -14.38 -0.81 2.68
CA GLU A 403 -14.25 -1.49 3.96
C GLU A 403 -12.93 -1.07 4.61
N GLN A 404 -12.94 -0.89 5.93
CA GLN A 404 -11.78 -0.49 6.71
C GLN A 404 -10.79 -1.66 6.86
N SER A 405 -10.32 -2.18 5.73
CA SER A 405 -9.21 -3.10 5.63
C SER A 405 -7.99 -2.34 5.12
N PRO A 406 -6.78 -2.69 5.57
CA PRO A 406 -5.60 -2.03 5.06
C PRO A 406 -5.40 -2.21 3.55
N THR A 407 -4.79 -1.21 2.93
CA THR A 407 -4.44 -1.28 1.49
C THR A 407 -3.32 -2.26 1.22
N LEU A 408 -2.34 -2.33 2.13
CA LEU A 408 -1.24 -3.30 2.12
C LEU A 408 -1.19 -4.05 3.45
N VAL A 409 -1.11 -5.37 3.36
CA VAL A 409 -0.83 -6.28 4.48
C VAL A 409 0.25 -7.27 4.06
N ILE A 410 1.24 -7.48 4.93
CA ILE A 410 2.19 -8.58 4.84
C ILE A 410 1.99 -9.45 6.08
N ALA A 411 1.31 -10.58 5.90
CA ALA A 411 0.97 -11.49 6.98
C ALA A 411 2.23 -12.10 7.60
N LYS A 412 3.20 -12.48 6.77
CA LYS A 412 4.50 -12.99 7.21
C LYS A 412 5.63 -12.54 6.28
N LEU A 413 6.70 -12.04 6.88
CA LEU A 413 7.95 -11.64 6.22
C LEU A 413 9.11 -12.38 6.88
N MET A 414 9.96 -13.00 6.09
CA MET A 414 11.20 -13.64 6.53
C MET A 414 12.34 -13.09 5.68
N VAL A 415 13.32 -12.47 6.31
CA VAL A 415 14.54 -12.00 5.66
C VAL A 415 15.70 -12.81 6.24
N ASN A 416 16.28 -13.67 5.42
CA ASN A 416 17.33 -14.60 5.83
C ASN A 416 18.70 -14.09 5.40
N ASN A 417 19.72 -14.39 6.21
CA ASN A 417 21.12 -14.19 5.87
C ASN A 417 21.45 -12.73 5.49
N ILE A 418 21.00 -11.76 6.30
CA ILE A 418 21.35 -10.35 6.12
C ILE A 418 22.80 -10.14 6.56
N HIS A 419 23.65 -9.76 5.62
CA HIS A 419 25.05 -9.41 5.89
C HIS A 419 25.17 -7.91 6.14
N TYR A 420 25.28 -7.52 7.41
CA TYR A 420 25.45 -6.12 7.78
C TYR A 420 26.92 -5.68 7.76
N ASN A 421 27.82 -6.54 8.24
CA ASN A 421 29.28 -6.38 8.16
C ASN A 421 29.96 -7.77 8.18
N ASP A 422 31.29 -7.82 8.07
CA ASP A 422 32.08 -9.06 7.97
C ASP A 422 31.91 -10.04 9.16
N GLY A 423 31.22 -9.65 10.24
CA GLY A 423 31.01 -10.47 11.43
C GLY A 423 29.57 -10.66 11.89
N LEU A 424 28.58 -9.93 11.34
CA LEU A 424 27.19 -9.97 11.82
C LEU A 424 26.23 -10.36 10.70
N GLN A 425 25.68 -11.57 10.84
CA GLN A 425 24.60 -12.09 10.02
C GLN A 425 23.30 -12.14 10.81
N LEU A 426 22.23 -11.61 10.24
CA LEU A 426 20.92 -11.49 10.90
C LEU A 426 19.82 -12.20 10.10
N ASN A 427 18.88 -12.77 10.82
CA ASN A 427 17.59 -13.23 10.31
C ASN A 427 16.49 -12.36 10.92
N VAL A 428 15.61 -11.84 10.08
CA VAL A 428 14.46 -11.03 10.52
C VAL A 428 13.18 -11.76 10.18
N THR A 429 12.29 -11.88 11.14
CA THR A 429 10.93 -12.38 10.93
C THR A 429 9.96 -11.31 11.37
N ALA A 430 9.00 -10.97 10.53
CA ALA A 430 7.94 -10.04 10.85
C ALA A 430 6.57 -10.61 10.47
N SER A 431 5.53 -10.18 11.16
CA SER A 431 4.16 -10.61 10.87
C SER A 431 3.16 -9.48 11.07
N ASN A 432 2.09 -9.53 10.27
CA ASN A 432 1.01 -8.55 10.24
C ASN A 432 1.47 -7.10 10.00
N LEU A 433 2.49 -6.90 9.16
CA LEU A 433 2.90 -5.55 8.75
C LEU A 433 1.81 -4.94 7.89
N SER A 434 1.47 -3.68 8.12
CA SER A 434 0.36 -3.04 7.42
C SER A 434 0.55 -1.54 7.26
N THR A 435 0.02 -0.98 6.16
CA THR A 435 -0.06 0.47 5.96
C THR A 435 -1.03 1.16 6.91
N GLN A 436 -2.01 0.42 7.47
CA GLN A 436 -2.96 0.94 8.45
C GLN A 436 -3.06 -0.03 9.64
N PRO A 437 -2.06 -0.07 10.54
CA PRO A 437 -2.02 -1.02 11.65
C PRO A 437 -3.23 -0.91 12.60
N TRP A 438 -3.89 0.24 12.70
CA TRP A 438 -5.11 0.40 13.50
C TRP A 438 -6.33 -0.34 12.92
N LEU A 439 -6.27 -0.80 11.66
CA LEU A 439 -7.29 -1.62 11.02
C LEU A 439 -7.03 -3.12 11.14
N THR A 440 -5.85 -3.55 11.58
CA THR A 440 -5.51 -4.96 11.77
C THR A 440 -5.81 -5.44 13.18
N ILE A 441 -6.55 -6.56 13.26
CA ILE A 441 -6.92 -7.21 14.53
C ILE A 441 -5.73 -7.93 15.16
N ALA A 442 -4.79 -8.41 14.34
CA ALA A 442 -3.61 -9.12 14.79
C ALA A 442 -2.47 -8.13 15.11
N PRO A 443 -1.66 -8.38 16.16
CA PRO A 443 -0.53 -7.53 16.51
C PRO A 443 0.57 -7.64 15.46
N THR A 444 1.26 -6.52 15.21
CA THR A 444 2.51 -6.53 14.43
C THR A 444 3.61 -7.09 15.31
N LYS A 445 4.29 -8.14 14.84
CA LYS A 445 5.45 -8.70 15.54
C LYS A 445 6.67 -8.63 14.65
N ILE A 446 7.80 -8.22 15.19
CA ILE A 446 9.11 -8.23 14.54
C ILE A 446 10.08 -8.93 15.48
N ASN A 447 10.89 -9.82 14.92
CA ASN A 447 11.89 -10.57 15.64
C ASN A 447 13.17 -10.62 14.80
N ILE A 448 14.27 -10.16 15.37
CA ILE A 448 15.59 -10.07 14.74
C ILE A 448 16.53 -10.98 15.53
N VAL A 449 17.09 -11.99 14.89
CA VAL A 449 17.95 -12.98 15.52
C VAL A 449 19.26 -13.05 14.75
N SER A 450 20.40 -13.00 15.44
CA SER A 450 21.69 -13.27 14.80
C SER A 450 21.84 -14.75 14.49
N VAL A 451 22.54 -15.10 13.40
CA VAL A 451 22.69 -16.49 12.95
C VAL A 451 23.40 -17.36 14.01
N ASP A 452 24.35 -16.78 14.74
CA ASP A 452 25.07 -17.39 15.86
C ASP A 452 24.26 -17.45 17.18
N LYS A 453 23.04 -16.89 17.19
CA LYS A 453 22.11 -16.81 18.33
C LYS A 453 22.63 -16.01 19.53
N THR A 454 23.64 -15.16 19.33
CA THR A 454 24.15 -14.23 20.35
C THR A 454 23.23 -13.03 20.56
N MET A 455 22.42 -12.66 19.58
CA MET A 455 21.46 -11.55 19.65
C MET A 455 20.05 -12.00 19.28
N ASN A 456 19.07 -11.56 20.07
CA ASN A 456 17.64 -11.65 19.75
C ASN A 456 16.95 -10.35 20.19
N VAL A 457 16.20 -9.73 19.28
CA VAL A 457 15.40 -8.55 19.52
C VAL A 457 13.98 -8.83 19.08
N ASP A 458 13.02 -8.76 20.00
CA ASP A 458 11.60 -8.88 19.71
C ASP A 458 10.87 -7.54 19.93
N PHE A 459 9.92 -7.27 19.07
CA PHE A 459 9.07 -6.08 19.14
C PHE A 459 7.64 -6.47 18.78
N VAL A 460 6.69 -6.07 19.62
CA VAL A 460 5.26 -6.33 19.46
C VAL A 460 4.51 -5.02 19.57
N SER A 461 3.78 -4.66 18.52
CA SER A 461 2.78 -3.59 18.53
C SER A 461 1.39 -4.18 18.67
N ALA A 462 0.59 -3.59 19.56
CA ALA A 462 -0.76 -4.02 19.83
C ALA A 462 -1.67 -3.91 18.60
N ASN A 463 -1.48 -2.93 17.71
CA ASN A 463 -2.44 -2.61 16.65
C ASN A 463 -3.85 -2.43 17.26
N ASN A 464 -4.90 -3.03 16.68
CA ASN A 464 -6.24 -3.14 17.30
C ASN A 464 -6.44 -4.46 18.07
N SER A 465 -5.36 -5.13 18.46
CA SER A 465 -5.42 -6.37 19.25
C SER A 465 -5.54 -6.07 20.75
N ARG A 466 -5.96 -7.08 21.52
CA ARG A 466 -5.99 -7.01 22.99
C ARG A 466 -4.63 -7.34 23.64
N ILE A 467 -3.57 -7.46 22.84
CA ILE A 467 -2.23 -7.83 23.32
C ILE A 467 -1.48 -6.56 23.69
N ALA A 468 -0.89 -6.54 24.88
CA ALA A 468 -0.09 -5.40 25.34
C ALA A 468 1.15 -5.23 24.44
N PRO A 469 1.50 -4.00 24.02
CA PRO A 469 2.74 -3.77 23.31
C PRO A 469 3.94 -4.13 24.18
N SER A 470 4.87 -4.87 23.61
CA SER A 470 6.04 -5.35 24.32
C SER A 470 7.29 -5.27 23.45
N PHE A 471 8.44 -5.33 24.10
CA PHE A 471 9.71 -5.51 23.43
C PHE A 471 10.63 -6.36 24.28
N GLY A 472 11.60 -6.99 23.64
CA GLY A 472 12.64 -7.76 24.29
C GLY A 472 13.97 -7.64 23.57
N LEU A 473 15.03 -7.70 24.36
CA LEU A 473 16.41 -7.71 23.91
C LEU A 473 17.14 -8.80 24.69
N MET A 474 17.83 -9.67 23.98
CA MET A 474 18.72 -10.67 24.54
C MET A 474 20.05 -10.59 23.81
N LEU A 475 21.12 -10.35 24.54
CA LEU A 475 22.49 -10.42 24.09
C LEU A 475 23.22 -11.47 24.92
N LYS A 476 24.02 -12.32 24.27
CA LYS A 476 24.77 -13.40 24.90
C LYS A 476 26.22 -13.40 24.45
N ASP A 477 27.10 -13.66 25.40
CA ASP A 477 28.55 -13.80 25.18
C ASP A 477 29.18 -12.62 24.44
N MET A 478 28.69 -11.40 24.71
CA MET A 478 29.18 -10.20 24.06
C MET A 478 30.51 -9.75 24.71
N PRO A 479 31.49 -9.24 23.94
CA PRO A 479 32.75 -8.75 24.51
C PRO A 479 32.52 -7.53 25.41
N ALA A 480 32.93 -7.62 26.67
CA ALA A 480 32.64 -6.59 27.67
C ALA A 480 33.56 -5.36 27.57
N ASP A 481 34.72 -5.50 26.94
CA ASP A 481 35.72 -4.43 26.83
C ASP A 481 35.14 -3.14 26.23
N LYS A 482 34.39 -3.25 25.13
CA LYS A 482 33.80 -2.08 24.46
C LYS A 482 32.76 -1.38 25.35
N LEU A 483 31.87 -2.15 25.96
CA LEU A 483 30.81 -1.61 26.82
C LEU A 483 31.40 -0.91 28.06
N LEU A 484 32.36 -1.55 28.73
CA LEU A 484 32.95 -1.03 29.96
C LEU A 484 33.86 0.19 29.71
N ASN A 485 34.50 0.29 28.55
CA ASN A 485 35.33 1.44 28.18
C ASN A 485 34.51 2.72 27.94
N ASP A 486 33.26 2.57 27.50
CA ASP A 486 32.33 3.67 27.23
C ASP A 486 31.74 4.27 28.51
N ILE A 487 31.75 3.51 29.62
CA ILE A 487 31.22 3.93 30.92
C ILE A 487 32.32 4.64 31.72
N ASN A 488 32.02 5.83 32.22
CA ASN A 488 32.93 6.56 33.11
C ASN A 488 32.69 6.16 34.58
N PHE A 489 33.55 5.27 35.08
CA PHE A 489 33.50 4.80 36.47
C PHE A 489 34.22 5.72 37.49
N GLY A 490 34.75 6.86 37.06
CA GLY A 490 35.54 7.74 37.93
C GLY A 490 36.87 7.11 38.40
N ASN A 491 37.64 7.83 39.22
CA ASN A 491 39.02 7.44 39.54
C ASN A 491 39.16 6.36 40.64
N SER A 492 38.07 5.97 41.30
CA SER A 492 38.12 5.13 42.51
C SER A 492 37.47 3.75 42.35
N PHE A 493 36.93 3.48 41.17
CA PHE A 493 36.31 2.21 40.79
C PHE A 493 36.73 1.81 39.38
N ASN A 494 37.14 0.55 39.21
CA ASN A 494 37.39 -0.03 37.90
C ASN A 494 36.72 -1.40 37.82
N LEU A 495 36.04 -1.65 36.71
CA LEU A 495 35.41 -2.93 36.39
C LEU A 495 35.92 -3.37 35.02
N THR A 496 36.53 -4.55 34.98
CA THR A 496 36.85 -5.25 33.73
C THR A 496 36.17 -6.60 33.73
N ALA A 497 35.77 -7.09 32.55
CA ALA A 497 35.14 -8.39 32.39
C ALA A 497 35.50 -8.94 31.01
N LYS A 498 35.40 -10.26 30.81
CA LYS A 498 35.68 -10.86 29.51
C LYS A 498 34.47 -10.73 28.58
N THR A 499 33.32 -11.24 29.02
CA THR A 499 32.07 -11.18 28.27
C THR A 499 30.90 -10.79 29.16
N TYR A 500 29.77 -10.44 28.54
CA TYR A 500 28.53 -10.15 29.23
C TYR A 500 27.31 -10.70 28.50
N ASP A 501 26.28 -10.99 29.28
CA ASP A 501 24.91 -11.26 28.80
C ASP A 501 24.00 -10.11 29.22
N ILE A 502 23.11 -9.66 28.33
CA ILE A 502 22.00 -8.74 28.66
C ILE A 502 20.68 -9.43 28.34
N SER A 503 19.72 -9.34 29.24
CA SER A 503 18.33 -9.69 28.99
C SER A 503 17.45 -8.53 29.45
N MET A 504 16.59 -8.03 28.57
CA MET A 504 15.66 -6.96 28.85
C MET A 504 14.33 -7.33 28.22
N HIS A 505 13.24 -7.23 28.99
CA HIS A 505 11.90 -7.45 28.46
C HIS A 505 10.94 -6.47 29.14
N GLY A 506 10.20 -5.72 28.34
CA GLY A 506 9.41 -4.61 28.82
C GLY A 506 8.16 -4.36 27.99
N SER A 507 7.36 -3.42 28.49
CA SER A 507 6.20 -2.88 27.79
C SER A 507 6.51 -1.47 27.28
N TRP A 508 5.81 -1.07 26.23
CA TRP A 508 5.85 0.29 25.73
C TRP A 508 4.44 0.79 25.42
N GLY A 509 4.26 2.10 25.35
CA GLY A 509 2.97 2.69 25.02
C GLY A 509 3.07 4.16 24.65
N TRP A 510 2.06 4.65 23.93
CA TRP A 510 1.94 6.06 23.60
C TRP A 510 1.42 6.84 24.81
N GLN A 511 2.15 7.90 25.21
CA GLN A 511 1.69 8.90 26.17
C GLN A 511 2.11 10.30 25.71
N SER A 512 1.15 11.21 25.61
CA SER A 512 1.39 12.63 25.27
C SER A 512 2.25 12.86 24.00
N GLY A 513 2.06 12.04 22.96
CA GLY A 513 2.81 12.14 21.70
C GLY A 513 4.23 11.54 21.74
N ASP A 514 4.60 10.86 22.83
CA ASP A 514 5.87 10.15 22.96
C ASP A 514 5.66 8.66 23.33
N ILE A 515 6.70 7.86 23.11
CA ILE A 515 6.71 6.44 23.46
C ILE A 515 7.32 6.31 24.85
N GLU A 516 6.52 5.89 25.82
CA GLU A 516 7.03 5.52 27.13
C GLU A 516 7.42 4.04 27.18
N LEU A 517 8.49 3.76 27.91
CA LEU A 517 9.04 2.44 28.12
C LEU A 517 9.02 2.08 29.61
N ASN A 518 8.87 0.80 29.90
CA ASN A 518 9.19 0.23 31.20
C ASN A 518 9.73 -1.19 30.99
N ALA A 519 11.03 -1.36 31.23
CA ALA A 519 11.76 -2.54 30.81
C ALA A 519 12.77 -2.97 31.88
N PRO A 520 12.39 -3.89 32.78
CA PRO A 520 13.35 -4.55 33.64
C PRO A 520 14.39 -5.29 32.81
N ALA A 521 15.64 -5.14 33.21
CA ALA A 521 16.80 -5.69 32.54
C ALA A 521 17.79 -6.29 33.54
N ASN A 522 18.49 -7.34 33.10
CA ASN A 522 19.57 -7.96 33.84
C ASN A 522 20.80 -8.00 32.92
N ILE A 523 21.93 -7.53 33.44
CA ILE A 523 23.24 -7.71 32.82
C ILE A 523 24.08 -8.63 33.70
N THR A 524 24.76 -9.61 33.12
CA THR A 524 25.69 -10.49 33.84
C THR A 524 27.05 -10.40 33.20
N PHE A 525 28.05 -9.91 33.93
CA PHE A 525 29.44 -9.92 33.50
C PHE A 525 30.12 -11.22 33.92
N TYR A 526 30.91 -11.81 33.03
CA TYR A 526 31.68 -13.02 33.27
C TYR A 526 33.18 -12.70 33.40
N ASP A 527 33.86 -13.42 34.29
CA ASP A 527 35.27 -13.20 34.64
C ASP A 527 35.54 -11.74 35.05
N ALA A 528 34.64 -11.18 35.86
CA ALA A 528 34.69 -9.80 36.30
C ALA A 528 35.81 -9.58 37.31
N LYS A 529 36.60 -8.52 37.13
CA LYS A 529 37.60 -8.03 38.08
C LYS A 529 37.21 -6.63 38.50
N ILE A 530 37.00 -6.46 39.80
CA ILE A 530 36.61 -5.20 40.41
C ILE A 530 37.78 -4.70 41.23
N ASN A 531 38.17 -3.44 41.01
CA ASN A 531 39.07 -2.69 41.86
C ASN A 531 38.30 -1.50 42.45
N ALA A 532 38.10 -1.51 43.77
CA ALA A 532 37.48 -0.41 44.50
C ALA A 532 38.32 -0.09 45.73
N GLY A 533 38.82 1.14 45.84
CA GLY A 533 39.59 1.57 47.02
C GLY A 533 40.90 0.80 47.28
N GLY A 534 41.45 0.10 46.29
CA GLY A 534 42.64 -0.75 46.44
C GLY A 534 42.33 -2.21 46.79
N VAL A 535 41.05 -2.56 46.95
CA VAL A 535 40.59 -3.95 47.07
C VAL A 535 40.35 -4.52 45.66
N ASN A 536 41.12 -5.55 45.31
CA ASN A 536 40.95 -6.29 44.06
C ASN A 536 40.20 -7.59 44.31
N GLN A 537 39.04 -7.76 43.69
CA GLN A 537 38.25 -9.00 43.76
C GLN A 537 37.97 -9.52 42.35
N SER A 538 38.13 -10.83 42.17
CA SER A 538 37.74 -11.51 40.92
C SER A 538 36.51 -12.36 41.17
N LEU A 539 35.53 -12.23 40.28
CA LEU A 539 34.24 -12.90 40.34
C LEU A 539 34.02 -13.67 39.03
N ALA A 540 33.60 -14.94 39.14
CA ALA A 540 33.22 -15.72 37.97
C ALA A 540 31.99 -15.11 37.27
N LYS A 541 31.04 -14.57 38.05
CA LYS A 541 29.83 -13.91 37.55
C LYS A 541 29.47 -12.70 38.41
N LEU A 542 29.08 -11.61 37.77
CA LEU A 542 28.58 -10.40 38.40
C LEU A 542 27.22 -10.02 37.78
N PRO A 543 26.10 -10.46 38.39
CA PRO A 543 24.76 -10.12 37.91
C PRO A 543 24.32 -8.75 38.45
N LEU A 544 23.90 -7.84 37.59
CA LEU A 544 23.33 -6.54 37.96
C LEU A 544 21.93 -6.40 37.35
N LYS A 545 20.97 -5.94 38.15
CA LYS A 545 19.61 -5.66 37.68
C LYS A 545 19.37 -4.17 37.62
N PHE A 546 18.78 -3.73 36.52
CA PHE A 546 18.37 -2.35 36.30
C PHE A 546 17.02 -2.31 35.62
N ASN A 547 16.37 -1.15 35.60
CA ASN A 547 15.12 -0.94 34.90
C ASN A 547 15.25 0.28 34.00
N VAL A 548 14.87 0.14 32.74
CA VAL A 548 14.85 1.24 31.78
C VAL A 548 13.43 1.78 31.70
N LYS A 549 13.22 3.05 32.08
CA LYS A 549 11.90 3.68 32.15
C LYS A 549 11.88 5.07 31.50
N GLY A 550 10.67 5.56 31.24
CA GLY A 550 10.42 6.91 30.76
C GLY A 550 10.33 7.00 29.25
N SER A 551 10.45 8.21 28.71
CA SER A 551 10.39 8.46 27.27
C SER A 551 11.52 7.74 26.53
N LEU A 552 11.21 7.10 25.40
CA LEU A 552 12.19 6.50 24.48
C LEU A 552 13.20 7.54 23.93
N ASN A 553 12.83 8.83 23.89
CA ASN A 553 13.76 9.89 23.50
C ASN A 553 14.74 10.25 24.63
N ASN A 554 14.39 9.96 25.89
CA ASN A 554 15.26 10.19 27.04
C ASN A 554 15.05 9.13 28.13
N PRO A 555 15.50 7.89 27.90
CA PRO A 555 15.28 6.82 28.85
C PRO A 555 16.10 7.04 30.13
N VAL A 556 15.49 6.74 31.27
CA VAL A 556 16.12 6.75 32.59
C VAL A 556 16.43 5.31 32.98
N ILE A 557 17.65 5.07 33.48
CA ILE A 557 18.06 3.77 33.98
C ILE A 557 17.98 3.81 35.51
N GLU A 558 17.12 3.02 36.13
CA GLU A 558 17.03 2.84 37.58
C GLU A 558 17.83 1.60 38.01
N MET A 559 18.65 1.70 39.05
CA MET A 559 19.41 0.58 39.61
C MET A 559 19.33 0.59 41.15
N ASP A 560 19.30 -0.60 41.75
CA ASP A 560 19.36 -0.73 43.21
C ASP A 560 20.81 -0.59 43.70
N ASN A 561 21.05 0.49 44.44
CA ASN A 561 22.37 0.87 44.97
C ASN A 561 22.97 -0.15 45.95
N THR A 562 22.17 -1.09 46.47
CA THR A 562 22.64 -2.11 47.42
C THR A 562 23.09 -3.40 46.75
N GLN A 563 22.74 -3.63 45.48
CA GLN A 563 23.04 -4.90 44.80
C GLN A 563 24.54 -5.19 44.72
N LEU A 564 25.35 -4.21 44.32
CA LEU A 564 26.79 -4.40 44.19
C LEU A 564 27.44 -4.72 45.55
N GLN A 565 26.98 -4.05 46.61
CA GLN A 565 27.45 -4.31 47.97
C GLN A 565 27.08 -5.73 48.41
N ASN A 566 25.83 -6.14 48.20
CA ASN A 566 25.35 -7.47 48.57
C ASN A 566 26.12 -8.58 47.84
N ILE A 567 26.34 -8.43 46.53
CA ILE A 567 27.10 -9.40 45.73
C ILE A 567 28.55 -9.51 46.18
N LEU A 568 29.21 -8.37 46.47
CA LEU A 568 30.58 -8.35 46.99
C LEU A 568 30.68 -8.94 48.40
N ILE A 569 29.69 -8.73 49.25
CA ILE A 569 29.62 -9.33 50.60
C ILE A 569 29.41 -10.84 50.48
N GLU A 570 28.54 -11.31 49.61
CA GLU A 570 28.29 -12.75 49.41
C GLU A 570 29.49 -13.48 48.80
N SER A 571 30.26 -12.81 47.93
CA SER A 571 31.43 -13.37 47.25
C SER A 571 32.77 -13.14 47.97
N GLY A 572 32.80 -12.28 48.99
CA GLY A 572 34.01 -11.91 49.74
C GLY A 572 34.29 -12.79 50.97
N THR A 573 35.57 -12.93 51.31
CA THR A 573 36.00 -13.49 52.61
C THR A 573 35.73 -12.50 53.74
N ASN A 574 35.57 -12.97 54.99
CA ASN A 574 35.18 -12.14 56.13
C ASN A 574 36.06 -10.89 56.35
N ALA A 575 37.34 -10.92 55.98
CA ALA A 575 38.26 -9.78 56.08
C ALA A 575 37.95 -8.64 55.07
N VAL A 576 37.39 -8.97 53.92
CA VAL A 576 37.07 -8.03 52.84
C VAL A 576 35.72 -7.34 53.09
N LYS A 577 34.80 -8.01 53.81
CA LYS A 577 33.48 -7.47 54.20
C LYS A 577 33.55 -6.20 55.05
N ASP A 578 34.48 -6.14 55.99
CA ASP A 578 34.58 -5.00 56.93
C ASP A 578 35.25 -3.78 56.28
N GLN A 579 36.21 -4.00 55.38
CA GLN A 579 36.89 -2.94 54.64
C GLN A 579 35.99 -2.34 53.53
N LEU A 580 35.22 -3.19 52.84
CA LEU A 580 34.26 -2.79 51.80
C LEU A 580 33.06 -2.01 52.34
N LYS A 581 32.54 -2.34 53.53
CA LYS A 581 31.41 -1.62 54.16
C LYS A 581 31.71 -0.13 54.41
N GLY A 582 32.98 0.21 54.67
CA GLY A 582 33.42 1.59 54.89
C GLY A 582 33.67 2.37 53.59
N GLU A 583 34.30 1.74 52.58
CA GLU A 583 34.75 2.44 51.37
C GLU A 583 33.70 2.53 50.25
N LEU A 584 32.85 1.51 50.06
CA LEU A 584 31.79 1.53 49.04
C LEU A 584 30.74 2.63 49.27
N LYS A 585 30.61 3.09 50.52
CA LYS A 585 29.67 4.16 50.90
C LYS A 585 30.07 5.56 50.40
N SER A 586 31.29 5.72 49.89
CA SER A 586 31.87 7.04 49.58
C SER A 586 32.52 7.17 48.20
N ARG A 587 32.58 6.09 47.39
CA ARG A 587 33.51 6.03 46.22
C ARG A 587 32.96 5.33 44.97
N LEU A 588 31.65 5.09 44.87
CA LEU A 588 31.08 4.68 43.58
C LEU A 588 30.92 5.89 42.65
N PRO A 589 31.09 5.72 41.32
CA PRO A 589 30.90 6.78 40.31
C PRO A 589 29.51 7.38 40.28
N ILE A 590 28.56 6.66 40.86
CA ILE A 590 27.20 7.08 41.10
C ILE A 590 27.26 7.99 42.33
N GLY A 591 27.27 9.31 42.09
CA GLY A 591 27.26 10.30 43.17
C GLY A 591 26.11 10.02 44.12
N TRP A 592 26.44 9.94 45.40
CA TRP A 592 25.51 9.72 46.50
C TRP A 592 24.60 10.93 46.70
#